data_AF-A0A9P7YH49-F1
#
_entry.id   AF-A0A9P7YH49-F1
#
_cell.length_a   1.000
_cell.length_b   1.000
_cell.length_c   1.000
_cell.angle_alpha   90.00
_cell.angle_beta   90.00
_cell.angle_gamma   90.00
#
_symmetry.space_group_name_H-M   'P 1'
#
loop_
_entity.id
_entity.type
_entity.pdbx_description
1 polymer ?
#
loop_
_entity_poly.entity_id
_entity_poly.type
_entity_poly.pdbx_seq_one_letter_code
_entity_poly.pdbx_strand_id
1 'polypeptide(L)'
;MSLGISSITIFPFLAPLNHYSPMLLLSWATVLSASPALAKIAQYHQLPPLREQADIQDAWNSERISNIPSILQKYGIDAWLMSQKEYAEDTVFWSLKSANQFSARRRTVNLFIANPAEGTPSKYTWIDNTSQVWDDIILVLEEQKPAKIAINADEGSAFSSGLHVGEMGIFKEKLGYRWAERFVIERMIAIEFIAAMVPSRLPWYKKLQATTWAMIEEGFSGSVITPGETTNELTPDVEWWLRSKIQQMNYTTWFHPSVSILGGRSPFPPNESAVVIEYGDLLHVDFGVTALGMNTDTQHMAYVLYPGETEANIPKGYLEGLKQVNRLQDIVRDNMKVGASGNSILKKSLGQMRVEGFEGRVYSHPIGDWGHSAGTLIGMFNLQDSVEVLGDIPLLPDMYYSIELYAEHFVPERNATMEFFLEEDVFWNQKSESFEWVVGRQEEYHLIYSLTNNLLDKLRTDL
;
A
#
# COMPACT_ATOMS: atom_id res chain seq x y z
N MET A 1 -63.91 8.18 24.59
CA MET A 1 -65.37 8.30 24.71
C MET A 1 -65.97 8.01 23.34
N SER A 2 -66.79 6.96 23.23
CA SER A 2 -67.74 6.60 22.13
C SER A 2 -67.16 6.46 20.70
N LEU A 3 -67.14 5.26 20.08
CA LEU A 3 -68.26 4.60 19.34
C LEU A 3 -68.95 5.57 18.36
N GLY A 4 -69.18 5.31 17.08
CA GLY A 4 -69.12 4.13 16.23
C GLY A 4 -69.99 4.42 14.97
N ILE A 5 -69.64 3.79 13.85
CA ILE A 5 -70.49 3.26 12.74
C ILE A 5 -71.79 4.02 12.39
N SER A 6 -71.97 4.38 11.10
CA SER A 6 -73.11 3.95 10.26
C SER A 6 -73.11 4.53 8.84
N SER A 7 -73.43 3.63 7.90
CA SER A 7 -73.58 3.74 6.45
C SER A 7 -74.70 4.70 5.99
N ILE A 8 -74.74 5.02 4.68
CA ILE A 8 -75.93 4.90 3.80
C ILE A 8 -75.56 5.18 2.33
N THR A 9 -76.12 4.32 1.47
CA THR A 9 -75.96 4.15 0.02
C THR A 9 -77.08 4.87 -0.74
N ILE A 10 -76.84 5.58 -1.87
CA ILE A 10 -77.81 5.77 -2.99
C ILE A 10 -77.07 6.08 -4.32
N PHE A 11 -77.20 5.20 -5.32
CA PHE A 11 -77.10 5.44 -6.81
C PHE A 11 -78.53 5.72 -7.34
N PRO A 12 -78.83 6.18 -8.60
CA PRO A 12 -78.08 6.02 -9.87
C PRO A 12 -78.19 7.21 -10.88
N PHE A 13 -77.54 7.14 -12.05
CA PHE A 13 -78.18 7.43 -13.36
C PHE A 13 -77.30 6.92 -14.54
N LEU A 14 -77.95 6.15 -15.41
CA LEU A 14 -77.56 5.59 -16.73
C LEU A 14 -77.42 6.71 -17.79
N ALA A 15 -76.76 6.67 -18.95
CA ALA A 15 -76.04 5.73 -19.85
C ALA A 15 -75.43 6.60 -21.02
N PRO A 16 -75.01 6.13 -22.22
CA PRO A 16 -74.41 4.85 -22.67
C PRO A 16 -73.11 4.98 -23.54
N LEU A 17 -72.43 3.85 -23.70
CA LEU A 17 -71.76 3.27 -24.89
C LEU A 17 -70.72 4.10 -25.69
N ASN A 18 -69.48 3.61 -25.70
CA ASN A 18 -68.90 3.01 -26.91
C ASN A 18 -67.72 2.08 -26.59
N HIS A 19 -67.80 0.86 -27.14
CA HIS A 19 -66.81 -0.20 -27.06
C HIS A 19 -65.61 0.09 -27.96
N TYR A 20 -64.40 0.09 -27.41
CA TYR A 20 -63.20 -0.44 -28.06
C TYR A 20 -62.23 -0.94 -26.98
N SER A 21 -62.05 -2.26 -26.88
CA SER A 21 -60.89 -2.86 -26.23
C SER A 21 -59.76 -3.00 -27.24
N PRO A 22 -58.53 -2.65 -26.85
CA PRO A 22 -57.38 -3.46 -27.20
C PRO A 22 -56.75 -4.04 -25.94
N MET A 23 -56.39 -5.32 -26.03
CA MET A 23 -55.57 -6.06 -25.07
C MET A 23 -54.32 -5.28 -24.68
N LEU A 24 -54.18 -4.94 -23.39
CA LEU A 24 -52.91 -4.55 -22.79
C LEU A 24 -52.15 -5.83 -22.43
N LEU A 25 -51.24 -6.24 -23.31
CA LEU A 25 -50.14 -7.14 -22.97
C LEU A 25 -49.26 -6.40 -21.96
N LEU A 26 -49.30 -6.81 -20.68
CA LEU A 26 -48.26 -6.43 -19.72
C LEU A 26 -46.94 -7.07 -20.15
N SER A 27 -46.08 -6.30 -20.81
CA SER A 27 -44.67 -6.64 -20.90
C SER A 27 -44.04 -6.41 -19.52
N TRP A 28 -43.67 -7.50 -18.86
CA TRP A 28 -42.74 -7.46 -17.76
C TRP A 28 -41.39 -7.03 -18.35
N ALA A 29 -41.07 -5.74 -18.27
CA ALA A 29 -39.72 -5.27 -18.51
C ALA A 29 -38.85 -5.81 -17.37
N THR A 30 -38.21 -6.95 -17.59
CA THR A 30 -37.03 -7.35 -16.83
C THR A 30 -36.00 -6.24 -17.02
N VAL A 31 -35.88 -5.37 -16.01
CA VAL A 31 -34.68 -4.55 -15.84
C VAL A 31 -33.57 -5.53 -15.54
N LEU A 32 -32.87 -5.98 -16.59
CA LEU A 32 -31.54 -6.52 -16.47
C LEU A 32 -30.71 -5.41 -15.82
N SER A 33 -30.55 -5.47 -14.51
CA SER A 33 -29.43 -4.82 -13.84
C SER A 33 -28.18 -5.40 -14.48
N ALA A 34 -27.66 -4.72 -15.49
CA ALA A 34 -26.31 -4.96 -15.93
C ALA A 34 -25.45 -4.79 -14.69
N SER A 35 -24.85 -5.89 -14.22
CA SER A 35 -23.70 -5.80 -13.33
C SER A 35 -22.77 -4.77 -13.95
N PRO A 36 -22.27 -3.78 -13.19
CA PRO A 36 -21.26 -2.89 -13.72
C PRO A 36 -20.17 -3.80 -14.27
N ALA A 37 -19.92 -3.72 -15.58
CA ALA A 37 -18.76 -4.37 -16.17
C ALA A 37 -17.59 -3.93 -15.31
N LEU A 38 -16.93 -4.88 -14.62
CA LEU A 38 -15.70 -4.56 -13.91
C LEU A 38 -14.82 -3.87 -14.94
N ALA A 39 -14.56 -2.57 -14.74
CA ALA A 39 -13.52 -1.90 -15.48
C ALA A 39 -12.27 -2.77 -15.30
N LYS A 40 -11.55 -3.03 -16.39
CA LYS A 40 -10.30 -3.80 -16.32
C LYS A 40 -9.41 -3.13 -15.27
N ILE A 41 -9.15 -3.83 -14.16
CA ILE A 41 -8.43 -3.28 -13.00
C ILE A 41 -7.01 -2.86 -13.43
N ALA A 42 -6.39 -3.69 -14.25
CA ALA A 42 -5.12 -3.40 -14.90
C ALA A 42 -5.29 -2.34 -16.00
N GLN A 43 -4.79 -1.13 -15.73
CA GLN A 43 -4.78 -0.01 -16.68
C GLN A 43 -3.55 0.88 -16.49
N TYR A 44 -2.86 1.18 -17.58
CA TYR A 44 -1.78 2.16 -17.58
C TYR A 44 -2.29 3.58 -17.33
N HIS A 45 -1.73 4.24 -16.31
CA HIS A 45 -1.93 5.66 -16.05
C HIS A 45 -0.63 6.45 -16.20
N GLN A 46 -0.67 7.49 -17.02
CA GLN A 46 0.44 8.42 -17.17
C GLN A 46 0.51 9.37 -15.97
N LEU A 47 1.74 9.66 -15.52
CA LEU A 47 1.97 10.71 -14.53
C LEU A 47 1.75 12.10 -15.16
N PRO A 48 1.30 13.09 -14.37
CA PRO A 48 1.17 14.45 -14.88
C PRO A 48 2.57 15.09 -15.08
N PRO A 49 2.67 16.25 -15.74
CA PRO A 49 3.94 16.97 -15.87
C PRO A 49 4.58 17.27 -14.50
N LEU A 50 5.92 17.30 -14.41
CA LEU A 50 6.66 17.44 -13.14
C LEU A 50 6.22 18.63 -12.27
N ARG A 51 5.80 19.75 -12.87
CA ARG A 51 5.27 20.91 -12.13
C ARG A 51 3.97 20.57 -11.40
N GLU A 52 3.04 19.92 -12.10
CA GLU A 52 1.77 19.49 -11.51
C GLU A 52 2.00 18.39 -10.47
N GLN A 53 2.95 17.47 -10.70
CA GLN A 53 3.36 16.50 -9.67
C GLN A 53 3.84 17.18 -8.39
N ALA A 54 4.60 18.28 -8.50
CA ALA A 54 5.08 19.03 -7.35
C ALA A 54 3.92 19.70 -6.60
N ASP A 55 3.00 20.35 -7.33
CA ASP A 55 1.82 20.99 -6.74
C ASP A 55 0.93 19.98 -6.00
N ILE A 56 0.73 18.78 -6.57
CA ILE A 56 -0.02 17.68 -5.94
C ILE A 56 0.65 17.23 -4.64
N GLN A 57 1.96 16.95 -4.68
CA GLN A 57 2.71 16.49 -3.50
C GLN A 57 2.75 17.55 -2.39
N ASP A 58 2.96 18.82 -2.74
CA ASP A 58 3.00 19.92 -1.78
C ASP A 58 1.63 20.17 -1.14
N ALA A 59 0.52 19.97 -1.88
CA ALA A 59 -0.82 20.02 -1.33
C ALA A 59 -1.05 18.90 -0.30
N TRP A 60 -0.68 17.66 -0.62
CA TRP A 60 -0.78 16.54 0.32
C TRP A 60 0.10 16.72 1.56
N ASN A 61 1.32 17.21 1.37
CA ASN A 61 2.24 17.51 2.47
C ASN A 61 1.68 18.60 3.39
N SER A 62 1.09 19.65 2.83
CA SER A 62 0.44 20.72 3.60
C SER A 62 -0.74 20.19 4.43
N GLU A 63 -1.58 19.34 3.84
CA GLU A 63 -2.68 18.67 4.54
C GLU A 63 -2.16 17.81 5.70
N ARG A 64 -1.12 16.99 5.47
CA ARG A 64 -0.52 16.13 6.49
C ARG A 64 0.15 16.94 7.62
N ILE A 65 0.94 17.97 7.29
CA ILE A 65 1.62 18.85 8.26
C ILE A 65 0.61 19.54 9.18
N SER A 66 -0.55 19.93 8.66
CA SER A 66 -1.60 20.59 9.44
C SER A 66 -2.11 19.73 10.61
N ASN A 67 -1.92 18.40 10.54
CA ASN A 67 -2.33 17.47 11.59
C ASN A 67 -1.30 17.28 12.71
N ILE A 68 -0.06 17.77 12.54
CA ILE A 68 1.01 17.59 13.54
C ILE A 68 0.59 18.07 14.95
N PRO A 69 -0.03 19.25 15.14
CA PRO A 69 -0.47 19.68 16.48
C PRO A 69 -1.41 18.66 17.16
N SER A 70 -2.32 18.04 16.41
CA SER A 70 -3.22 16.99 16.92
C SER A 70 -2.45 15.74 17.36
N ILE A 71 -1.46 15.32 16.56
CA ILE A 71 -0.57 14.19 16.89
C ILE A 71 0.20 14.49 18.19
N LEU A 72 0.75 15.70 18.33
CA LEU A 72 1.47 16.09 19.56
C LEU A 72 0.55 16.07 20.79
N GLN A 73 -0.67 16.61 20.67
CA GLN A 73 -1.68 16.58 21.74
C GLN A 73 -2.07 15.15 22.12
N LYS A 74 -2.27 14.26 21.14
CA LYS A 74 -2.61 12.84 21.33
C LYS A 74 -1.59 12.12 22.21
N TYR A 75 -0.30 12.40 22.01
CA TYR A 75 0.79 11.80 22.79
C TYR A 75 1.24 12.64 24.00
N GLY A 76 0.53 13.73 24.31
CA GLY A 76 0.84 14.58 25.46
C GLY A 76 2.24 15.21 25.38
N ILE A 77 2.63 15.64 24.19
CA ILE A 77 3.88 16.34 23.87
C ILE A 77 3.55 17.78 23.50
N ASP A 78 4.33 18.74 23.99
CA ASP A 78 4.06 20.16 23.78
C ASP A 78 4.76 20.70 22.51
N ALA A 79 5.93 20.15 22.19
CA ALA A 79 6.69 20.54 21.03
C ALA A 79 7.45 19.36 20.41
N TRP A 80 7.69 19.41 19.10
CA TRP A 80 8.54 18.46 18.39
C TRP A 80 9.63 19.20 17.62
N LEU A 81 10.89 18.90 17.97
CA LEU A 81 12.06 19.62 17.51
C LEU A 81 12.98 18.68 16.72
N MET A 82 13.31 19.07 15.49
CA MET A 82 14.24 18.36 14.62
C MET A 82 15.32 19.32 14.13
N SER A 83 16.59 18.92 14.24
CA SER A 83 17.71 19.56 13.55
C SER A 83 18.45 18.56 12.71
N GLN A 84 18.82 19.01 11.53
CA GLN A 84 19.43 18.21 10.49
C GLN A 84 20.33 19.07 9.63
N LYS A 85 21.26 18.42 8.94
CA LYS A 85 22.19 19.07 8.03
C LYS A 85 22.03 18.49 6.65
N GLU A 86 22.51 19.22 5.66
CA GLU A 86 22.63 18.70 4.30
C GLU A 86 23.37 17.35 4.31
N TYR A 87 22.74 16.32 3.74
CA TYR A 87 23.21 14.92 3.68
C TYR A 87 23.22 14.16 5.02
N ALA A 88 22.61 14.74 6.05
CA ALA A 88 22.39 14.14 7.37
C ALA A 88 20.97 14.50 7.82
N GLU A 89 20.01 14.22 6.93
CA GLU A 89 18.58 14.44 7.12
C GLU A 89 17.99 13.45 8.12
N ASP A 90 17.09 13.96 8.95
CA ASP A 90 16.22 13.10 9.75
C ASP A 90 15.31 12.29 8.81
N THR A 91 15.00 11.02 9.10
CA THR A 91 14.11 10.20 8.27
C THR A 91 12.78 10.92 7.97
N VAL A 92 12.24 11.64 8.96
CA VAL A 92 10.99 12.40 8.86
C VAL A 92 11.07 13.53 7.82
N PHE A 93 12.26 14.06 7.54
CA PHE A 93 12.47 15.10 6.53
C PHE A 93 11.88 14.73 5.18
N TRP A 94 12.03 13.48 4.77
CA TRP A 94 11.59 13.01 3.45
C TRP A 94 10.07 13.07 3.29
N SER A 95 9.34 12.98 4.40
CA SER A 95 7.89 13.14 4.48
C SER A 95 7.43 14.59 4.75
N LEU A 96 8.34 15.49 5.14
CA LEU A 96 8.07 16.90 5.49
C LEU A 96 8.44 17.90 4.39
N LYS A 97 9.45 17.56 3.58
CA LYS A 97 10.05 18.47 2.59
C LYS A 97 9.04 18.82 1.49
N SER A 98 9.23 19.98 0.86
CA SER A 98 8.51 20.26 -0.39
C SER A 98 9.01 19.36 -1.53
N ALA A 99 8.20 19.19 -2.57
CA ALA A 99 8.52 18.38 -3.73
C ALA A 99 9.82 18.83 -4.42
N ASN A 100 10.11 20.14 -4.40
CA ASN A 100 11.33 20.71 -4.99
C ASN A 100 12.53 20.81 -4.04
N GLN A 101 12.38 20.35 -2.79
CA GLN A 101 13.48 20.29 -1.84
C GLN A 101 14.13 18.90 -1.92
N PHE A 102 15.43 18.85 -2.25
CA PHE A 102 16.17 17.59 -2.47
C PHE A 102 17.09 17.21 -1.31
N SER A 103 17.37 18.16 -0.40
CA SER A 103 18.19 17.98 0.79
C SER A 103 17.81 19.02 1.84
N ALA A 104 18.17 18.77 3.10
CA ALA A 104 18.22 19.83 4.07
C ALA A 104 19.24 20.87 3.59
N ARG A 105 18.93 22.17 3.69
CA ARG A 105 19.87 23.22 3.31
C ARG A 105 20.60 23.69 4.57
N ARG A 106 21.93 23.82 4.49
CA ARG A 106 22.77 24.25 5.63
C ARG A 106 22.45 23.39 6.88
N ARG A 107 22.12 24.03 8.00
CA ARG A 107 21.34 23.41 9.08
C ARG A 107 19.89 23.83 8.90
N THR A 108 19.02 22.85 8.80
CA THR A 108 17.57 23.06 8.78
C THR A 108 17.02 22.62 10.13
N VAL A 109 16.34 23.51 10.84
CA VAL A 109 15.65 23.21 12.10
C VAL A 109 14.16 23.36 11.90
N ASN A 110 13.38 22.37 12.31
CA ASN A 110 11.92 22.44 12.35
C ASN A 110 11.45 22.31 13.79
N LEU A 111 10.55 23.19 14.22
CA LEU A 111 9.87 23.14 15.51
C LEU A 111 8.36 23.17 15.26
N PHE A 112 7.67 22.19 15.82
CA PHE A 112 6.21 22.11 15.82
C PHE A 112 5.69 22.27 17.24
N ILE A 113 4.58 23.01 17.41
CA ILE A 113 3.97 23.30 18.70
C ILE A 113 2.55 22.74 18.73
N ALA A 114 2.23 21.98 19.79
CA ALA A 114 0.93 21.34 19.98
C ALA A 114 -0.19 22.36 20.20
N ASN A 115 0.07 23.38 21.02
CA ASN A 115 -0.88 24.44 21.39
C ASN A 115 -0.16 25.78 21.30
N PRO A 116 -0.09 26.41 20.11
CA PRO A 116 0.64 27.66 19.94
C PRO A 116 -0.02 28.79 20.74
N ALA A 117 0.80 29.68 21.30
CA ALA A 117 0.32 30.91 21.93
C ALA A 117 -0.51 31.76 20.94
N GLU A 118 -1.44 32.57 21.46
CA GLU A 118 -2.31 33.40 20.62
C GLU A 118 -1.49 34.29 19.67
N GLY A 119 -1.82 34.26 18.38
CA GLY A 119 -1.13 35.03 17.34
C GLY A 119 0.19 34.42 16.83
N THR A 120 0.59 33.25 17.31
CA THR A 120 1.83 32.56 16.90
C THR A 120 1.55 31.34 16.01
N PRO A 121 2.46 30.96 15.10
CA PRO A 121 2.28 29.79 14.25
C PRO A 121 2.53 28.48 15.02
N SER A 122 1.96 27.38 14.54
CA SER A 122 2.23 26.03 15.08
C SER A 122 3.48 25.36 14.49
N LYS A 123 4.10 25.97 13.47
CA LYS A 123 5.30 25.47 12.78
C LYS A 123 6.30 26.60 12.60
N TYR A 124 7.55 26.33 12.91
CA TYR A 124 8.70 27.19 12.67
C TYR A 124 9.76 26.41 11.90
N THR A 125 10.40 27.07 10.93
CA THR A 125 11.50 26.50 10.15
C THR A 125 12.62 27.53 10.05
N TRP A 126 13.83 27.12 10.40
CA TRP A 126 15.05 27.91 10.23
C TRP A 126 16.01 27.20 9.30
N ILE A 127 16.63 27.96 8.38
CA ILE A 127 17.67 27.48 7.47
C ILE A 127 18.89 28.37 7.65
N ASP A 128 19.69 28.08 8.68
CA ASP A 128 20.81 28.90 9.08
C ASP A 128 21.91 28.05 9.77
N ASN A 129 23.16 28.34 9.47
CA ASN A 129 24.34 27.72 10.06
C ASN A 129 25.13 28.66 10.99
N THR A 130 24.64 29.87 11.25
CA THR A 130 25.23 30.78 12.24
C THR A 130 24.76 30.47 13.67
N SER A 131 25.28 31.19 14.67
CA SER A 131 24.80 31.06 16.05
C SER A 131 23.39 31.64 16.26
N GLN A 132 22.93 32.52 15.37
CA GLN A 132 21.63 33.21 15.49
C GLN A 132 20.45 32.23 15.58
N VAL A 133 20.52 31.11 14.86
CA VAL A 133 19.49 30.06 14.89
C VAL A 133 19.15 29.60 16.30
N TRP A 134 20.14 29.57 17.20
CA TRP A 134 19.93 29.13 18.59
C TRP A 134 19.19 30.16 19.41
N ASP A 135 19.55 31.43 19.26
CA ASP A 135 18.88 32.54 19.93
C ASP A 135 17.41 32.62 19.48
N ASP A 136 17.15 32.45 18.19
CA ASP A 136 15.79 32.43 17.62
C ASP A 136 14.95 31.26 18.15
N ILE A 137 15.53 30.05 18.22
CA ILE A 137 14.85 28.89 18.80
C ILE A 137 14.53 29.14 20.28
N ILE A 138 15.49 29.65 21.05
CA ILE A 138 15.29 29.94 22.48
C ILE A 138 14.17 30.97 22.67
N LEU A 139 14.12 32.03 21.87
CA LEU A 139 13.03 33.02 21.94
C LEU A 139 11.65 32.36 21.75
N VAL A 140 11.51 31.50 20.74
CA VAL A 140 10.26 30.76 20.52
C VAL A 140 9.96 29.81 21.69
N LEU A 141 10.96 29.08 22.20
CA LEU A 141 10.75 28.21 23.36
C LEU A 141 10.35 29.00 24.62
N GLU A 142 10.87 30.21 24.83
CA GLU A 142 10.50 31.08 25.96
C GLU A 142 9.08 31.64 25.84
N GLU A 143 8.62 31.91 24.62
CA GLU A 143 7.25 32.33 24.34
C GLU A 143 6.26 31.16 24.53
N GLN A 144 6.57 30.00 23.93
CA GLN A 144 5.69 28.83 23.90
C GLN A 144 5.73 27.99 25.18
N LYS A 145 6.84 28.05 25.93
CA LYS A 145 7.06 27.37 27.23
C LYS A 145 6.74 25.87 27.25
N PRO A 146 7.15 25.06 26.25
CA PRO A 146 6.82 23.64 26.20
C PRO A 146 7.43 22.89 27.39
N ALA A 147 6.67 22.02 28.06
CA ALA A 147 7.15 21.20 29.17
C ALA A 147 7.83 19.92 28.69
N LYS A 148 7.36 19.35 27.56
CA LYS A 148 7.95 18.19 26.88
C LYS A 148 8.26 18.50 25.42
N ILE A 149 9.51 18.30 25.03
CA ILE A 149 9.99 18.53 23.67
C ILE A 149 10.44 17.19 23.09
N ALA A 150 9.68 16.64 22.16
CA ALA A 150 10.05 15.42 21.47
C ALA A 150 11.22 15.66 20.51
N ILE A 151 12.11 14.67 20.43
CA ILE A 151 13.21 14.58 19.47
C ILE A 151 13.29 13.15 18.91
N ASN A 152 13.78 13.00 17.67
CA ASN A 152 13.84 11.72 16.98
C ASN A 152 15.14 10.97 17.30
N ALA A 153 15.25 10.41 18.51
CA ALA A 153 16.41 9.64 18.94
C ALA A 153 16.05 8.24 19.45
N ASP A 154 14.95 7.67 18.95
CA ASP A 154 14.50 6.32 19.30
C ASP A 154 15.52 5.27 18.82
N GLU A 155 15.72 4.22 19.63
CA GLU A 155 16.68 3.16 19.36
C GLU A 155 16.09 1.99 18.55
N GLY A 156 14.76 1.87 18.49
CA GLY A 156 14.07 0.71 17.94
C GLY A 156 13.33 0.96 16.62
N SER A 157 13.16 2.22 16.20
CA SER A 157 12.48 2.58 14.95
C SER A 157 13.32 3.55 14.11
N ALA A 158 13.66 3.11 12.89
CA ALA A 158 14.35 3.94 11.89
C ALA A 158 13.59 5.23 11.53
N PHE A 159 12.28 5.24 11.75
CA PHE A 159 11.40 6.37 11.45
C PHE A 159 11.34 7.42 12.58
N SER A 160 11.94 7.13 13.74
CA SER A 160 12.07 8.09 14.84
C SER A 160 13.50 8.15 15.40
N SER A 161 14.50 7.77 14.61
CA SER A 161 15.92 7.71 15.00
C SER A 161 16.82 8.68 14.21
N GLY A 162 16.24 9.68 13.55
CA GLY A 162 16.96 10.54 12.59
C GLY A 162 17.90 11.58 13.20
N LEU A 163 17.82 11.86 14.51
CA LEU A 163 18.67 12.84 15.17
C LEU A 163 20.09 12.28 15.37
N HIS A 164 21.00 12.69 14.49
CA HIS A 164 22.41 12.30 14.57
C HIS A 164 23.05 12.70 15.92
N VAL A 165 23.87 11.80 16.48
CA VAL A 165 24.53 11.98 17.80
C VAL A 165 25.35 13.26 17.91
N GLY A 166 26.01 13.68 16.82
CA GLY A 166 26.75 14.96 16.80
C GLY A 166 25.84 16.18 16.86
N GLU A 167 24.67 16.12 16.23
CA GLU A 167 23.68 17.19 16.26
C GLU A 167 22.96 17.25 17.61
N MET A 168 22.67 16.09 18.21
CA MET A 168 22.19 15.99 19.60
C MET A 168 23.13 16.69 20.59
N GLY A 169 24.45 16.49 20.44
CA GLY A 169 25.46 17.16 21.28
C GLY A 169 25.38 18.68 21.17
N ILE A 170 25.25 19.19 19.94
CA ILE A 170 25.10 20.64 19.68
C ILE A 170 23.79 21.17 20.27
N PHE A 171 22.67 20.45 20.10
CA PHE A 171 21.38 20.83 20.70
C PHE A 171 21.46 21.00 22.21
N LYS A 172 22.05 20.02 22.91
CA LYS A 172 22.19 20.06 24.37
C LYS A 172 23.07 21.21 24.83
N GLU A 173 24.17 21.48 24.11
CA GLU A 173 25.07 22.60 24.42
C GLU A 173 24.39 23.95 24.19
N LYS A 174 23.79 24.16 23.01
CA LYS A 174 23.31 25.47 22.57
C LYS A 174 21.98 25.88 23.16
N LEU A 175 21.06 24.94 23.38
CA LEU A 175 19.79 25.23 24.05
C LEU A 175 19.94 25.25 25.58
N GLY A 176 21.05 24.71 26.09
CA GLY A 176 21.37 24.67 27.51
C GLY A 176 20.52 23.69 28.31
N TYR A 177 20.93 23.47 29.56
CA TYR A 177 20.32 22.48 30.45
C TYR A 177 18.80 22.67 30.64
N ARG A 178 18.33 23.92 30.74
CA ARG A 178 16.91 24.29 30.93
C ARG A 178 15.97 23.69 29.89
N TRP A 179 16.40 23.60 28.63
CA TRP A 179 15.59 23.05 27.54
C TRP A 179 15.94 21.59 27.28
N ALA A 180 17.23 21.24 27.36
CA ALA A 180 17.69 19.87 27.16
C ALA A 180 17.08 18.88 28.18
N GLU A 181 16.80 19.31 29.42
CA GLU A 181 16.14 18.47 30.44
C GLU A 181 14.67 18.13 30.10
N ARG A 182 14.08 18.84 29.13
CA ARG A 182 12.69 18.63 28.66
C ARG A 182 12.61 17.71 27.45
N PHE A 183 13.75 17.27 26.93
CA PHE A 183 13.80 16.37 25.79
C PHE A 183 13.24 15.00 26.17
N VAL A 184 12.34 14.50 25.34
CA VAL A 184 11.75 13.17 25.47
C VAL A 184 11.81 12.44 24.12
N ILE A 185 11.88 11.11 24.20
CA ILE A 185 11.79 10.25 23.02
C ILE A 185 10.37 9.70 23.01
N GLU A 186 9.58 10.10 22.02
CA GLU A 186 8.23 9.62 21.79
C GLU A 186 8.12 9.23 20.31
N ARG A 187 8.36 7.94 20.03
CA ARG A 187 8.47 7.43 18.67
C ARG A 187 7.21 7.61 17.85
N MET A 188 6.05 7.59 18.52
CA MET A 188 4.77 7.59 17.84
C MET A 188 4.47 8.91 17.12
N ILE A 189 5.11 10.02 17.51
CA ILE A 189 4.96 11.29 16.77
C ILE A 189 5.45 11.14 15.34
N ALA A 190 6.68 10.65 15.17
CA ALA A 190 7.29 10.51 13.85
C ALA A 190 6.61 9.39 13.05
N ILE A 191 6.32 8.26 13.72
CA ILE A 191 5.68 7.10 13.10
C ILE A 191 4.28 7.46 12.59
N GLU A 192 3.43 8.07 13.43
CA GLU A 192 2.06 8.42 13.00
C GLU A 192 2.05 9.52 11.95
N PHE A 193 2.96 10.50 12.05
CA PHE A 193 3.08 11.52 11.02
C PHE A 193 3.42 10.91 9.65
N ILE A 194 4.38 9.99 9.59
CA ILE A 194 4.79 9.32 8.34
C ILE A 194 3.69 8.39 7.83
N ALA A 195 3.10 7.59 8.73
CA ALA A 195 2.08 6.59 8.40
C ALA A 195 0.78 7.21 7.85
N ALA A 196 0.44 8.42 8.31
CA ALA A 196 -0.81 9.09 7.95
C ALA A 196 -0.90 9.41 6.45
N MET A 197 -1.80 8.74 5.75
CA MET A 197 -2.18 8.99 4.37
C MET A 197 -3.38 9.93 4.33
N VAL A 198 -3.18 11.10 3.73
CA VAL A 198 -4.28 12.04 3.54
C VAL A 198 -5.28 11.51 2.50
N PRO A 199 -6.61 11.66 2.69
CA PRO A 199 -7.62 11.08 1.79
C PRO A 199 -7.44 11.47 0.32
N SER A 200 -6.91 12.67 0.08
CA SER A 200 -6.63 13.21 -1.25
C SER A 200 -5.53 12.45 -2.02
N ARG A 201 -4.75 11.58 -1.36
CA ARG A 201 -3.75 10.69 -2.01
C ARG A 201 -4.38 9.46 -2.66
N LEU A 202 -5.43 8.90 -2.07
CA LEU A 202 -5.99 7.61 -2.48
C LEU A 202 -6.37 7.54 -3.97
N PRO A 203 -6.98 8.56 -4.61
CA PRO A 203 -7.29 8.50 -6.04
C PRO A 203 -6.07 8.32 -6.94
N TRP A 204 -4.91 8.87 -6.56
CA TRP A 204 -3.66 8.65 -7.28
C TRP A 204 -3.05 7.30 -6.94
N TYR A 205 -3.10 6.89 -5.67
CA TYR A 205 -2.62 5.57 -5.26
C TYR A 205 -3.32 4.43 -6.01
N LYS A 206 -4.64 4.52 -6.22
CA LYS A 206 -5.39 3.57 -7.05
C LYS A 206 -4.89 3.50 -8.51
N LYS A 207 -4.48 4.64 -9.09
CA LYS A 207 -3.91 4.68 -10.45
C LYS A 207 -2.52 4.06 -10.50
N LEU A 208 -1.73 4.25 -9.45
CA LEU A 208 -0.43 3.59 -9.29
C LEU A 208 -0.64 2.08 -9.25
N GLN A 209 -1.50 1.57 -8.37
CA GLN A 209 -1.78 0.13 -8.24
C GLN A 209 -2.35 -0.47 -9.54
N ALA A 210 -3.28 0.22 -10.22
CA ALA A 210 -3.79 -0.21 -11.53
C ALA A 210 -2.69 -0.27 -12.60
N THR A 211 -1.71 0.64 -12.54
CA THR A 211 -0.55 0.63 -13.44
C THR A 211 0.41 -0.51 -13.09
N THR A 212 0.65 -0.77 -11.81
CA THR A 212 1.43 -1.91 -11.30
C THR A 212 0.86 -3.22 -11.84
N TRP A 213 -0.45 -3.44 -11.68
CA TRP A 213 -1.14 -4.61 -12.24
C TRP A 213 -1.02 -4.71 -13.77
N ALA A 214 -1.10 -3.59 -14.49
CA ALA A 214 -0.92 -3.58 -15.96
C ALA A 214 0.50 -3.95 -16.40
N MET A 215 1.53 -3.51 -15.66
CA MET A 215 2.93 -3.88 -15.92
C MET A 215 3.17 -5.36 -15.65
N ILE A 216 2.58 -5.90 -14.57
CA ILE A 216 2.66 -7.34 -14.28
C ILE A 216 1.94 -8.14 -15.37
N GLU A 217 0.72 -7.75 -15.77
CA GLU A 217 -0.03 -8.46 -16.83
C GLU A 217 0.74 -8.47 -18.16
N GLU A 218 1.38 -7.36 -18.54
CA GLU A 218 2.18 -7.30 -19.77
C GLU A 218 3.51 -8.07 -19.64
N GLY A 219 4.16 -7.98 -18.48
CA GLY A 219 5.39 -8.73 -18.17
C GLY A 219 5.18 -10.25 -18.17
N PHE A 220 4.02 -10.70 -17.70
CA PHE A 220 3.56 -12.09 -17.77
C PHE A 220 2.68 -12.35 -19.00
N SER A 221 3.20 -11.98 -20.17
CA SER A 221 2.53 -12.24 -21.44
C SER A 221 3.49 -12.88 -22.46
N GLY A 222 2.91 -13.50 -23.49
CA GLY A 222 3.68 -14.02 -24.64
C GLY A 222 4.40 -12.94 -25.45
N SER A 223 4.20 -11.65 -25.15
CA SER A 223 4.96 -10.56 -25.78
C SER A 223 6.32 -10.31 -25.13
N VAL A 224 6.51 -10.81 -23.90
CA VAL A 224 7.74 -10.68 -23.10
C VAL A 224 8.38 -12.05 -22.86
N ILE A 225 7.57 -13.09 -22.67
CA ILE A 225 8.03 -14.44 -22.35
C ILE A 225 7.79 -15.39 -23.53
N THR A 226 8.87 -15.99 -24.01
CA THR A 226 8.87 -17.12 -24.95
C THR A 226 9.34 -18.38 -24.22
N PRO A 227 8.44 -19.34 -23.92
CA PRO A 227 8.83 -20.56 -23.21
C PRO A 227 9.88 -21.38 -23.97
N GLY A 228 10.88 -21.89 -23.25
CA GLY A 228 12.03 -22.60 -23.81
C GLY A 228 13.18 -21.68 -24.30
N GLU A 229 12.95 -20.36 -24.36
CA GLU A 229 13.95 -19.36 -24.76
C GLU A 229 14.22 -18.34 -23.66
N THR A 230 13.16 -17.77 -23.08
CA THR A 230 13.26 -16.78 -22.02
C THR A 230 13.79 -17.43 -20.75
N THR A 231 14.89 -16.88 -20.24
CA THR A 231 15.44 -17.31 -18.95
C THR A 231 14.92 -16.42 -17.83
N ASN A 232 14.87 -16.97 -16.62
CA ASN A 232 14.76 -16.15 -15.44
C ASN A 232 16.15 -15.60 -14.99
N GLU A 233 17.29 -16.20 -15.41
CA GLU A 233 18.65 -15.68 -15.12
C GLU A 233 19.79 -16.10 -16.10
N LEU A 234 19.77 -15.67 -17.36
CA LEU A 234 20.95 -15.41 -18.20
C LEU A 234 20.55 -14.28 -19.16
N THR A 235 20.68 -13.04 -18.65
CA THR A 235 19.93 -11.83 -19.03
C THR A 235 18.48 -11.91 -18.52
N PRO A 236 18.13 -11.28 -17.37
CA PRO A 236 16.77 -11.32 -16.82
C PRO A 236 15.79 -10.58 -17.74
N ASP A 237 15.30 -11.25 -18.77
CA ASP A 237 14.48 -10.58 -19.77
C ASP A 237 13.22 -10.01 -19.13
N VAL A 238 12.55 -10.74 -18.23
CA VAL A 238 11.33 -10.27 -17.58
C VAL A 238 11.60 -9.20 -16.52
N GLU A 239 12.55 -9.41 -15.60
CA GLU A 239 12.85 -8.42 -14.54
C GLU A 239 13.42 -7.11 -15.11
N TRP A 240 14.33 -7.19 -16.08
CA TRP A 240 14.87 -5.99 -16.75
C TRP A 240 13.85 -5.36 -17.67
N TRP A 241 12.98 -6.14 -18.31
CA TRP A 241 11.85 -5.60 -19.06
C TRP A 241 10.92 -4.82 -18.13
N LEU A 242 10.55 -5.40 -16.97
CA LEU A 242 9.74 -4.75 -15.94
C LEU A 242 10.40 -3.44 -15.47
N ARG A 243 11.70 -3.49 -15.11
CA ARG A 243 12.45 -2.29 -14.70
C ARG A 243 12.54 -1.24 -15.81
N SER A 244 12.71 -1.65 -17.06
CA SER A 244 12.72 -0.74 -18.22
C SER A 244 11.34 -0.13 -18.46
N LYS A 245 10.27 -0.92 -18.30
CA LYS A 245 8.88 -0.49 -18.45
C LYS A 245 8.50 0.56 -17.40
N ILE A 246 8.92 0.36 -16.14
CA ILE A 246 8.80 1.37 -15.07
C ILE A 246 9.38 2.72 -15.54
N GLN A 247 10.62 2.72 -16.02
CA GLN A 247 11.29 3.95 -16.45
C GLN A 247 10.65 4.59 -17.69
N GLN A 248 10.20 3.78 -18.66
CA GLN A 248 9.47 4.27 -19.84
C GLN A 248 8.18 4.99 -19.48
N MET A 249 7.56 4.62 -18.36
CA MET A 249 6.34 5.24 -17.85
C MET A 249 6.63 6.48 -16.97
N ASN A 250 7.90 6.87 -16.81
CA ASN A 250 8.38 7.91 -15.89
C ASN A 250 8.16 7.59 -14.40
N TYR A 251 8.04 6.31 -14.05
CA TYR A 251 8.05 5.83 -12.67
C TYR A 251 9.48 5.45 -12.27
N THR A 252 9.67 5.16 -10.98
CA THR A 252 10.87 4.52 -10.44
C THR A 252 10.46 3.32 -9.60
N THR A 253 11.38 2.73 -8.84
CA THR A 253 11.07 1.64 -7.89
C THR A 253 12.01 1.72 -6.69
N TRP A 254 11.55 1.19 -5.56
CA TRP A 254 12.29 1.11 -4.30
C TRP A 254 13.07 -0.21 -4.15
N PHE A 255 12.84 -1.20 -5.02
CA PHE A 255 13.62 -2.44 -5.12
C PHE A 255 13.68 -2.95 -6.57
N HIS A 256 14.64 -3.84 -6.87
CA HIS A 256 14.69 -4.46 -8.20
C HIS A 256 13.61 -5.55 -8.30
N PRO A 257 12.75 -5.56 -9.33
CA PRO A 257 11.74 -6.60 -9.52
C PRO A 257 12.35 -8.00 -9.45
N SER A 258 11.65 -8.94 -8.80
CA SER A 258 12.11 -10.33 -8.71
C SER A 258 11.11 -11.26 -9.39
N VAL A 259 11.58 -12.17 -10.25
CA VAL A 259 10.75 -13.18 -10.92
C VAL A 259 11.30 -14.58 -10.66
N SER A 260 10.46 -15.49 -10.17
CA SER A 260 10.86 -16.84 -9.76
C SER A 260 9.93 -17.92 -10.33
N ILE A 261 10.43 -19.15 -10.45
CA ILE A 261 9.66 -20.33 -10.82
C ILE A 261 9.39 -21.16 -9.56
N LEU A 262 8.13 -21.36 -9.21
CA LEU A 262 7.70 -22.07 -8.01
C LEU A 262 7.77 -23.59 -8.18
N GLY A 263 8.15 -24.30 -7.11
CA GLY A 263 8.07 -25.78 -7.05
C GLY A 263 9.32 -26.55 -7.47
N GLY A 264 10.51 -25.95 -7.45
CA GLY A 264 11.75 -26.69 -7.72
C GLY A 264 13.07 -25.92 -7.71
N ARG A 265 13.04 -24.60 -7.56
CA ARG A 265 14.21 -23.77 -7.23
C ARG A 265 13.74 -22.80 -6.16
N SER A 266 14.37 -22.86 -4.97
CA SER A 266 13.96 -22.03 -3.81
C SER A 266 13.85 -20.56 -4.25
N PRO A 267 12.77 -19.83 -3.89
CA PRO A 267 12.67 -18.40 -4.20
C PRO A 267 13.74 -17.59 -3.44
N PHE A 268 14.32 -18.15 -2.36
CA PHE A 268 15.38 -17.51 -1.58
C PHE A 268 16.42 -18.50 -1.02
N PRO A 269 17.74 -18.21 -1.10
CA PRO A 269 18.35 -17.25 -2.04
C PRO A 269 18.22 -17.76 -3.49
N PRO A 270 18.24 -16.87 -4.50
CA PRO A 270 18.21 -17.26 -5.90
C PRO A 270 19.34 -18.26 -6.19
N ASN A 271 18.98 -19.40 -6.78
CA ASN A 271 19.95 -20.36 -7.26
C ASN A 271 20.73 -19.70 -8.40
N GLU A 272 22.07 -19.60 -8.29
CA GLU A 272 22.98 -18.83 -9.19
C GLU A 272 23.04 -19.33 -10.67
N SER A 273 22.02 -20.06 -11.14
CA SER A 273 21.98 -20.61 -12.49
C SER A 273 20.62 -20.38 -13.14
N ALA A 274 20.66 -19.72 -14.30
CA ALA A 274 19.57 -19.55 -15.25
C ALA A 274 18.62 -20.75 -15.25
N VAL A 275 17.35 -20.49 -14.97
CA VAL A 275 16.23 -21.37 -15.24
C VAL A 275 15.59 -20.87 -16.52
N VAL A 276 15.49 -21.72 -17.54
CA VAL A 276 14.62 -21.39 -18.68
C VAL A 276 13.17 -21.50 -18.21
N ILE A 277 12.33 -20.52 -18.55
CA ILE A 277 10.90 -20.59 -18.31
C ILE A 277 10.32 -21.59 -19.30
N GLU A 278 9.67 -22.64 -18.79
CA GLU A 278 9.13 -23.74 -19.59
C GLU A 278 7.59 -23.77 -19.53
N TYR A 279 6.98 -24.51 -20.45
CA TYR A 279 5.55 -24.79 -20.39
C TYR A 279 5.18 -25.56 -19.13
N GLY A 280 4.06 -25.18 -18.51
CA GLY A 280 3.56 -25.74 -17.27
C GLY A 280 4.17 -25.13 -16.01
N ASP A 281 5.12 -24.19 -16.14
CA ASP A 281 5.71 -23.51 -14.99
C ASP A 281 4.72 -22.55 -14.33
N LEU A 282 4.83 -22.49 -13.01
CA LEU A 282 4.15 -21.51 -12.17
C LEU A 282 5.17 -20.43 -11.80
N LEU A 283 4.95 -19.21 -12.26
CA LEU A 283 5.81 -18.07 -11.99
C LEU A 283 5.27 -17.26 -10.82
N HIS A 284 6.17 -16.57 -10.14
CA HIS A 284 5.87 -15.57 -9.12
C HIS A 284 6.67 -14.30 -9.44
N VAL A 285 6.04 -13.14 -9.30
CA VAL A 285 6.71 -11.84 -9.35
C VAL A 285 6.52 -11.13 -8.02
N ASP A 286 7.55 -10.42 -7.60
CA ASP A 286 7.54 -9.40 -6.56
C ASP A 286 7.91 -8.06 -7.20
N PHE A 287 6.98 -7.09 -7.17
CA PHE A 287 7.04 -5.88 -7.99
C PHE A 287 6.35 -4.67 -7.36
N GLY A 288 7.13 -3.61 -7.16
CA GLY A 288 6.65 -2.30 -6.73
C GLY A 288 7.05 -1.15 -7.65
N VAL A 289 6.26 -0.07 -7.66
CA VAL A 289 6.61 1.18 -8.34
C VAL A 289 6.64 2.34 -7.35
N THR A 290 7.47 3.34 -7.65
CA THR A 290 7.61 4.58 -6.89
C THR A 290 7.25 5.76 -7.78
N ALA A 291 6.24 6.53 -7.39
CA ALA A 291 5.85 7.79 -8.04
C ALA A 291 5.10 8.71 -7.08
N LEU A 292 5.17 10.03 -7.31
CA LEU A 292 4.48 11.05 -6.51
C LEU A 292 4.76 10.94 -4.99
N GLY A 293 5.94 10.46 -4.61
CA GLY A 293 6.31 10.25 -3.20
C GLY A 293 5.59 9.09 -2.53
N MET A 294 5.04 8.15 -3.29
CA MET A 294 4.37 6.94 -2.82
C MET A 294 4.99 5.70 -3.47
N ASN A 295 4.90 4.56 -2.79
CA ASN A 295 5.36 3.25 -3.23
C ASN A 295 4.19 2.27 -3.24
N THR A 296 4.16 1.35 -4.20
CA THR A 296 3.29 0.17 -4.17
C THR A 296 4.13 -1.07 -3.86
N ASP A 297 3.45 -2.14 -3.45
CA ASP A 297 4.04 -3.46 -3.32
C ASP A 297 3.05 -4.55 -3.76
N THR A 298 3.51 -5.52 -4.57
CA THR A 298 2.59 -6.43 -5.26
C THR A 298 3.26 -7.71 -5.68
N GLN A 299 2.70 -8.83 -5.22
CA GLN A 299 3.12 -10.18 -5.58
C GLN A 299 1.97 -10.91 -6.26
N HIS A 300 2.22 -11.33 -7.49
CA HIS A 300 1.26 -12.08 -8.30
C HIS A 300 1.93 -13.35 -8.85
N MET A 301 1.10 -14.31 -9.23
CA MET A 301 1.52 -15.54 -9.88
C MET A 301 1.03 -15.63 -11.33
N ALA A 302 1.78 -16.32 -12.18
CA ALA A 302 1.40 -16.62 -13.56
C ALA A 302 1.56 -18.10 -13.89
N TYR A 303 0.79 -18.59 -14.85
CA TYR A 303 0.93 -19.94 -15.39
C TYR A 303 1.30 -19.91 -16.87
N VAL A 304 2.28 -20.72 -17.25
CA VAL A 304 2.74 -20.86 -18.64
C VAL A 304 1.97 -21.98 -19.33
N LEU A 305 1.06 -21.64 -20.24
CA LEU A 305 0.19 -22.60 -20.94
C LEU A 305 0.95 -23.38 -22.02
N TYR A 306 0.74 -24.69 -22.11
CA TYR A 306 1.20 -25.45 -23.27
C TYR A 306 0.50 -24.98 -24.55
N PRO A 307 1.11 -25.20 -25.73
CA PRO A 307 0.47 -24.93 -27.03
C PRO A 307 -0.96 -25.47 -27.13
N GLY A 308 -1.93 -24.57 -27.35
CA GLY A 308 -3.35 -24.92 -27.50
C GLY A 308 -4.14 -25.07 -26.20
N GLU A 309 -3.50 -24.93 -25.04
CA GLU A 309 -4.19 -24.91 -23.74
C GLU A 309 -4.89 -23.56 -23.47
N THR A 310 -5.84 -23.62 -22.54
CA THR A 310 -6.60 -22.49 -22.01
C THR A 310 -6.57 -22.54 -20.49
N GLU A 311 -7.16 -21.54 -19.82
CA GLU A 311 -7.31 -21.53 -18.35
C GLU A 311 -7.91 -22.83 -17.78
N ALA A 312 -8.80 -23.49 -18.52
CA ALA A 312 -9.41 -24.76 -18.13
C ALA A 312 -8.40 -25.92 -17.99
N ASN A 313 -7.18 -25.75 -18.48
CA ASN A 313 -6.10 -26.73 -18.43
C ASN A 313 -5.15 -26.52 -17.24
N ILE A 314 -5.30 -25.45 -16.46
CA ILE A 314 -4.46 -25.22 -15.27
C ILE A 314 -4.67 -26.37 -14.27
N PRO A 315 -3.58 -26.95 -13.71
CA PRO A 315 -3.68 -27.96 -12.67
C PRO A 315 -4.61 -27.54 -11.53
N LYS A 316 -5.50 -28.44 -11.11
CA LYS A 316 -6.49 -28.16 -10.07
C LYS A 316 -5.81 -27.83 -8.75
N GLY A 317 -4.70 -28.49 -8.44
CA GLY A 317 -3.89 -28.18 -7.26
C GLY A 317 -3.37 -26.73 -7.24
N TYR A 318 -3.06 -26.14 -8.40
CA TYR A 318 -2.67 -24.72 -8.47
C TYR A 318 -3.84 -23.80 -8.16
N LEU A 319 -4.99 -24.02 -8.80
CA LEU A 319 -6.21 -23.23 -8.53
C LEU A 319 -6.66 -23.31 -7.06
N GLU A 320 -6.48 -24.47 -6.42
CA GLU A 320 -6.76 -24.66 -4.99
C GLU A 320 -5.74 -23.92 -4.10
N GLY A 321 -4.45 -23.98 -4.46
CA GLY A 321 -3.40 -23.23 -3.76
C GLY A 321 -3.61 -21.72 -3.81
N LEU A 322 -3.97 -21.16 -4.98
CA LEU A 322 -4.32 -19.74 -5.11
C LEU A 322 -5.49 -19.35 -4.20
N LYS A 323 -6.53 -20.19 -4.13
CA LYS A 323 -7.67 -19.94 -3.23
C LYS A 323 -7.28 -20.02 -1.76
N GLN A 324 -6.35 -20.89 -1.40
CA GLN A 324 -5.87 -21.03 -0.03
C GLN A 324 -5.05 -19.82 0.43
N VAL A 325 -4.14 -19.30 -0.41
CA VAL A 325 -3.41 -18.07 -0.08
C VAL A 325 -4.33 -16.84 -0.06
N ASN A 326 -5.33 -16.76 -0.96
CA ASN A 326 -6.39 -15.76 -0.89
C ASN A 326 -7.16 -15.82 0.45
N ARG A 327 -7.40 -17.03 0.98
CA ARG A 327 -8.03 -17.18 2.28
C ARG A 327 -7.16 -16.62 3.40
N LEU A 328 -5.84 -16.79 3.33
CA LEU A 328 -4.92 -16.20 4.31
C LEU A 328 -4.90 -14.67 4.25
N GLN A 329 -4.99 -14.07 3.06
CA GLN A 329 -5.20 -12.61 2.91
C GLN A 329 -6.47 -12.14 3.61
N ASP A 330 -7.60 -12.85 3.45
CA ASP A 330 -8.83 -12.52 4.16
C ASP A 330 -8.66 -12.64 5.69
N ILE A 331 -8.02 -13.71 6.18
CA ILE A 331 -7.75 -13.90 7.60
C ILE A 331 -6.94 -12.72 8.17
N VAL A 332 -5.86 -12.32 7.50
CA VAL A 332 -5.01 -11.21 7.97
C VAL A 332 -5.79 -9.91 7.98
N ARG A 333 -6.44 -9.55 6.86
CA ARG A 333 -7.24 -8.31 6.73
C ARG A 333 -8.36 -8.25 7.77
N ASP A 334 -9.07 -9.36 8.01
CA ASP A 334 -10.18 -9.42 8.96
C ASP A 334 -9.70 -9.25 10.42
N ASN A 335 -8.47 -9.69 10.72
CA ASN A 335 -7.83 -9.54 12.03
C ASN A 335 -7.14 -8.19 12.24
N MET A 336 -6.91 -7.39 11.18
CA MET A 336 -6.42 -6.02 11.29
C MET A 336 -7.45 -5.14 12.00
N LYS A 337 -7.19 -4.82 13.27
CA LYS A 337 -8.03 -3.94 14.10
C LYS A 337 -7.21 -2.77 14.59
N VAL A 338 -7.65 -1.55 14.28
CA VAL A 338 -7.02 -0.31 14.74
C VAL A 338 -6.86 -0.35 16.27
N GLY A 339 -5.66 0.04 16.73
CA GLY A 339 -5.26 -0.01 18.13
C GLY A 339 -4.68 -1.34 18.62
N ALA A 340 -4.84 -2.45 17.87
CA ALA A 340 -4.18 -3.71 18.21
C ALA A 340 -2.70 -3.66 17.80
N SER A 341 -1.82 -4.32 18.55
CA SER A 341 -0.42 -4.48 18.14
C SER A 341 -0.30 -5.46 16.98
N GLY A 342 0.72 -5.27 16.14
CA GLY A 342 1.04 -6.18 15.03
C GLY A 342 1.28 -7.62 15.49
N ASN A 343 1.96 -7.81 16.63
CA ASN A 343 2.17 -9.10 17.27
C ASN A 343 0.84 -9.76 17.67
N SER A 344 -0.14 -8.99 18.16
CA SER A 344 -1.47 -9.53 18.44
C SER A 344 -2.23 -9.91 17.18
N ILE A 345 -2.10 -9.13 16.10
CA ILE A 345 -2.76 -9.41 14.82
C ILE A 345 -2.15 -10.69 14.22
N LEU A 346 -0.82 -10.77 14.12
CA LEU A 346 -0.08 -11.93 13.66
C LEU A 346 -0.50 -13.21 14.39
N LYS A 347 -0.48 -13.17 15.73
CA LYS A 347 -0.87 -14.33 16.55
C LYS A 347 -2.30 -14.80 16.29
N LYS A 348 -3.24 -13.87 16.11
CA LYS A 348 -4.64 -14.21 15.78
C LYS A 348 -4.77 -14.80 14.39
N SER A 349 -4.13 -14.20 13.40
CA SER A 349 -4.14 -14.66 12.01
C SER A 349 -3.55 -16.06 11.87
N LEU A 350 -2.35 -16.29 12.41
CA LEU A 350 -1.72 -17.62 12.41
C LEU A 350 -2.51 -18.64 13.24
N GLY A 351 -3.15 -18.20 14.33
CA GLY A 351 -4.04 -19.05 15.12
C GLY A 351 -5.27 -19.51 14.33
N GLN A 352 -5.91 -18.59 13.61
CA GLN A 352 -7.06 -18.89 12.76
C GLN A 352 -6.66 -19.76 11.57
N MET A 353 -5.54 -19.48 10.92
CA MET A 353 -4.96 -20.28 9.84
C MET A 353 -4.80 -21.76 10.25
N ARG A 354 -4.20 -22.02 11.43
CA ARG A 354 -4.05 -23.38 11.97
C ARG A 354 -5.38 -24.06 12.27
N VAL A 355 -6.38 -23.32 12.75
CA VAL A 355 -7.73 -23.86 12.99
C VAL A 355 -8.43 -24.23 11.68
N GLU A 356 -8.20 -23.47 10.61
CA GLU A 356 -8.70 -23.76 9.26
C GLU A 356 -7.92 -24.88 8.54
N GLY A 357 -6.83 -25.37 9.16
CA GLY A 357 -6.18 -26.63 8.79
C GLY A 357 -5.10 -26.50 7.71
N PHE A 358 -4.45 -25.34 7.62
CA PHE A 358 -3.33 -25.13 6.68
C PHE A 358 -2.19 -24.31 7.29
N GLU A 359 -1.05 -24.31 6.60
CA GLU A 359 0.18 -23.66 7.03
C GLU A 359 0.55 -22.53 6.06
N GLY A 360 1.39 -21.60 6.53
CA GLY A 360 1.78 -20.41 5.80
C GLY A 360 2.55 -19.43 6.67
N ARG A 361 2.91 -18.28 6.10
CA ARG A 361 3.57 -17.18 6.83
C ARG A 361 2.94 -15.85 6.48
N VAL A 362 2.98 -14.93 7.44
CA VAL A 362 2.50 -13.55 7.31
C VAL A 362 3.66 -12.60 7.61
N TYR A 363 3.92 -11.65 6.71
CA TYR A 363 5.04 -10.71 6.82
C TYR A 363 4.66 -9.32 6.31
N SER A 364 3.39 -8.97 6.54
CA SER A 364 2.75 -7.75 6.07
C SER A 364 3.27 -6.49 6.77
N HIS A 365 3.45 -5.41 6.02
CA HIS A 365 4.04 -4.17 6.50
C HIS A 365 3.29 -2.90 6.03
N PRO A 366 3.52 -1.74 6.68
CA PRO A 366 3.04 -0.47 6.17
C PRO A 366 3.69 -0.16 4.82
N ILE A 367 2.94 0.46 3.93
CA ILE A 367 3.39 0.91 2.60
C ILE A 367 3.01 2.38 2.43
N GLY A 368 3.80 3.14 1.66
CA GLY A 368 3.54 4.57 1.52
C GLY A 368 4.73 5.39 1.05
N ASP A 369 5.20 6.30 1.90
CA ASP A 369 6.37 7.15 1.62
C ASP A 369 7.65 6.30 1.41
N TRP A 370 7.70 5.10 2.00
CA TRP A 370 8.68 4.04 1.74
C TRP A 370 7.96 2.72 1.37
N GLY A 371 8.70 1.78 0.76
CA GLY A 371 8.25 0.39 0.58
C GLY A 371 7.87 -0.27 1.91
N HIS A 372 8.86 -0.39 2.79
CA HIS A 372 8.61 -0.68 4.21
C HIS A 372 8.43 0.64 4.98
N SER A 373 7.22 1.20 4.98
CA SER A 373 6.91 2.49 5.61
C SER A 373 6.79 2.42 7.14
N ALA A 374 6.66 3.58 7.79
CA ALA A 374 6.47 3.66 9.24
C ALA A 374 5.10 3.11 9.65
N GLY A 375 5.07 2.36 10.74
CA GLY A 375 3.85 1.85 11.34
C GLY A 375 4.04 0.50 12.00
N THR A 376 2.92 -0.14 12.28
CA THR A 376 2.86 -1.52 12.79
C THR A 376 3.46 -2.49 11.80
N LEU A 377 4.21 -3.50 12.28
CA LEU A 377 4.64 -4.64 11.48
C LEU A 377 3.85 -5.89 11.89
N ILE A 378 3.36 -6.68 10.92
CA ILE A 378 2.60 -7.91 11.17
C ILE A 378 3.43 -9.10 10.67
N GLY A 379 4.37 -9.53 11.52
CA GLY A 379 5.31 -10.60 11.21
C GLY A 379 6.46 -10.16 10.31
N MET A 380 7.43 -11.05 10.15
CA MET A 380 8.47 -10.99 9.12
C MET A 380 8.71 -12.40 8.60
N PHE A 381 9.27 -12.55 7.41
CA PHE A 381 9.47 -13.87 6.79
C PHE A 381 10.09 -14.90 7.74
N ASN A 382 11.06 -14.49 8.57
CA ASN A 382 11.73 -15.32 9.56
C ASN A 382 11.20 -15.18 11.01
N LEU A 383 10.32 -14.22 11.30
CA LEU A 383 9.79 -13.94 12.65
C LEU A 383 8.27 -14.10 12.68
N GLN A 384 7.79 -15.32 12.96
CA GLN A 384 6.36 -15.65 13.01
C GLN A 384 5.79 -15.71 14.44
N ASP A 385 6.63 -15.61 15.47
CA ASP A 385 6.19 -15.58 16.87
C ASP A 385 5.93 -14.14 17.36
N SER A 386 6.88 -13.24 17.09
CA SER A 386 6.80 -11.83 17.43
C SER A 386 7.90 -11.03 16.71
N VAL A 387 7.62 -9.77 16.44
CA VAL A 387 8.60 -8.75 16.01
C VAL A 387 8.78 -7.77 17.17
N GLU A 388 9.96 -7.77 17.78
CA GLU A 388 10.27 -6.88 18.91
C GLU A 388 10.22 -5.41 18.49
N VAL A 389 9.67 -4.55 19.34
CA VAL A 389 9.43 -3.11 19.10
C VAL A 389 8.43 -2.82 17.98
N LEU A 390 8.73 -3.21 16.74
CA LEU A 390 7.93 -2.82 15.57
C LEU A 390 6.59 -3.58 15.51
N GLY A 391 6.56 -4.81 15.98
CA GLY A 391 5.32 -5.57 16.14
C GLY A 391 4.46 -5.10 17.33
N ASP A 392 5.01 -4.31 18.25
CA ASP A 392 4.27 -3.76 19.39
C ASP A 392 3.60 -2.41 19.08
N ILE A 393 3.98 -1.77 17.97
CA ILE A 393 3.33 -0.54 17.49
C ILE A 393 1.85 -0.84 17.20
N PRO A 394 0.91 -0.04 17.76
CA PRO A 394 -0.50 -0.23 17.51
C PRO A 394 -0.87 0.13 16.07
N LEU A 395 -1.72 -0.68 15.45
CA LEU A 395 -2.22 -0.43 14.10
C LEU A 395 -2.94 0.91 14.07
N LEU A 396 -2.45 1.82 13.23
CA LEU A 396 -2.97 3.16 13.11
C LEU A 396 -4.13 3.22 12.10
N PRO A 397 -5.10 4.12 12.29
CA PRO A 397 -6.02 4.47 11.21
C PRO A 397 -5.28 5.25 10.14
N ASP A 398 -5.93 5.43 8.99
CA ASP A 398 -5.47 6.31 7.90
C ASP A 398 -4.08 5.95 7.32
N MET A 399 -3.68 4.68 7.38
CA MET A 399 -2.46 4.17 6.73
C MET A 399 -2.79 3.25 5.56
N TYR A 400 -1.83 3.06 4.67
CA TYR A 400 -1.85 1.97 3.68
C TYR A 400 -0.97 0.82 4.18
N TYR A 401 -1.29 -0.38 3.72
CA TYR A 401 -0.64 -1.59 4.19
C TYR A 401 -0.50 -2.57 3.03
N SER A 402 0.65 -3.22 2.93
CA SER A 402 0.80 -4.36 2.03
C SER A 402 0.48 -5.65 2.78
N ILE A 403 -0.51 -6.41 2.31
CA ILE A 403 -0.85 -7.73 2.86
C ILE A 403 -0.01 -8.80 2.17
N GLU A 404 1.23 -8.92 2.63
CA GLU A 404 2.25 -9.85 2.12
C GLU A 404 2.28 -11.17 2.92
N LEU A 405 2.17 -12.30 2.21
CA LEU A 405 2.11 -13.64 2.81
C LEU A 405 2.25 -14.77 1.79
N TYR A 406 2.44 -15.99 2.31
CA TYR A 406 2.27 -17.21 1.52
C TYR A 406 1.51 -18.29 2.28
N ALA A 407 0.84 -19.18 1.55
CA ALA A 407 0.25 -20.40 2.08
C ALA A 407 0.85 -21.65 1.43
N GLU A 408 1.00 -22.72 2.20
CA GLU A 408 1.46 -24.03 1.72
C GLU A 408 0.28 -24.88 1.26
N HIS A 409 0.34 -25.39 0.03
CA HIS A 409 -0.67 -26.30 -0.52
C HIS A 409 -0.02 -27.52 -1.17
N PHE A 410 -0.57 -28.71 -0.92
CA PHE A 410 -0.15 -29.92 -1.61
C PHE A 410 -0.76 -29.95 -3.02
N VAL A 411 0.09 -30.04 -4.04
CA VAL A 411 -0.29 -30.10 -5.46
C VAL A 411 -0.15 -31.55 -5.94
N PRO A 412 -1.26 -32.31 -6.09
CA PRO A 412 -1.20 -33.71 -6.51
C PRO A 412 -0.52 -33.92 -7.86
N GLU A 413 -0.70 -32.98 -8.79
CA GLU A 413 -0.13 -33.02 -10.14
C GLU A 413 1.40 -32.92 -10.14
N ARG A 414 1.99 -32.32 -9.08
CA ARG A 414 3.44 -32.23 -8.87
C ARG A 414 3.95 -33.21 -7.80
N ASN A 415 3.05 -33.87 -7.07
CA ASN A 415 3.34 -34.69 -5.90
C ASN A 415 4.26 -33.97 -4.89
N ALA A 416 3.99 -32.69 -4.64
CA ALA A 416 4.79 -31.83 -3.78
C ALA A 416 3.91 -30.79 -3.07
N THR A 417 4.31 -30.39 -1.87
CA THR A 417 3.81 -29.17 -1.23
C THR A 417 4.53 -27.98 -1.82
N MET A 418 3.77 -26.97 -2.24
CA MET A 418 4.28 -25.73 -2.83
C MET A 418 3.80 -24.53 -2.02
N GLU A 419 4.60 -23.47 -2.05
CA GLU A 419 4.28 -22.18 -1.44
C GLU A 419 3.63 -21.28 -2.50
N PHE A 420 2.45 -20.73 -2.19
CA PHE A 420 1.71 -19.80 -3.04
C PHE A 420 1.80 -18.42 -2.40
N PHE A 421 2.41 -17.46 -3.11
CA PHE A 421 2.72 -16.12 -2.63
C PHE A 421 1.71 -15.12 -3.18
N LEU A 422 1.22 -14.22 -2.32
CA LEU A 422 0.39 -13.08 -2.73
C LEU A 422 0.70 -11.87 -1.87
N GLU A 423 0.64 -10.71 -2.51
CA GLU A 423 0.81 -9.43 -1.86
C GLU A 423 -0.02 -8.37 -2.58
N GLU A 424 -0.81 -7.63 -1.81
CA GLU A 424 -1.70 -6.59 -2.32
C GLU A 424 -1.88 -5.47 -1.29
N ASP A 425 -1.96 -4.25 -1.79
CA ASP A 425 -2.13 -3.07 -0.97
C ASP A 425 -3.59 -2.85 -0.54
N VAL A 426 -3.77 -2.58 0.76
CA VAL A 426 -5.02 -2.15 1.39
C VAL A 426 -4.91 -0.74 1.96
N PHE A 427 -6.03 -0.04 2.07
CA PHE A 427 -6.14 1.26 2.72
C PHE A 427 -7.19 1.23 3.83
N TRP A 428 -7.00 2.05 4.86
CA TRP A 428 -8.03 2.28 5.88
C TRP A 428 -9.21 3.07 5.28
N ASN A 429 -10.40 2.44 5.24
CA ASN A 429 -11.63 3.12 4.86
C ASN A 429 -12.38 3.61 6.10
N GLN A 430 -12.38 4.93 6.32
CA GLN A 430 -13.06 5.56 7.46
C GLN A 430 -14.57 5.29 7.53
N LYS A 431 -15.24 5.01 6.40
CA LYS A 431 -16.70 4.77 6.38
C LYS A 431 -17.06 3.37 6.84
N SER A 432 -16.26 2.38 6.48
CA SER A 432 -16.45 0.99 6.88
C SER A 432 -15.70 0.63 8.16
N GLU A 433 -14.80 1.52 8.62
CA GLU A 433 -13.89 1.30 9.74
C GLU A 433 -13.10 -0.02 9.58
N SER A 434 -12.63 -0.26 8.36
CA SER A 434 -11.90 -1.47 8.00
C SER A 434 -10.86 -1.21 6.92
N PHE A 435 -9.89 -2.12 6.80
CA PHE A 435 -8.94 -2.11 5.68
C PHE A 435 -9.61 -2.73 4.45
N GLU A 436 -9.58 -1.99 3.34
CA GLU A 436 -10.15 -2.40 2.06
C GLU A 436 -9.07 -2.43 0.99
N TRP A 437 -9.20 -3.32 0.00
CA TRP A 437 -8.30 -3.36 -1.15
C TRP A 437 -8.26 -2.01 -1.87
N VAL A 438 -7.06 -1.54 -2.20
CA VAL A 438 -6.89 -0.29 -2.98
C VAL A 438 -7.59 -0.41 -4.33
N VAL A 439 -7.38 -1.53 -5.02
CA VAL A 439 -8.08 -1.90 -6.26
C VAL A 439 -8.79 -3.25 -6.15
N GLY A 440 -8.10 -4.29 -5.69
CA GLY A 440 -8.57 -5.66 -5.63
C GLY A 440 -7.44 -6.58 -5.15
N ARG A 441 -7.55 -7.86 -5.46
CA ARG A 441 -6.49 -8.86 -5.26
C ARG A 441 -6.44 -9.83 -6.43
N GLN A 442 -5.34 -10.54 -6.61
CA GLN A 442 -5.28 -11.62 -7.59
C GLN A 442 -6.21 -12.81 -7.24
N GLU A 443 -7.24 -13.02 -8.06
CA GLU A 443 -8.15 -14.18 -7.96
C GLU A 443 -7.98 -15.20 -9.11
N GLU A 444 -7.27 -14.81 -10.17
CA GLU A 444 -6.98 -15.62 -11.36
C GLU A 444 -5.49 -15.48 -11.72
N TYR A 445 -4.89 -16.55 -12.26
CA TYR A 445 -3.51 -16.51 -12.72
C TYR A 445 -3.36 -15.60 -13.94
N HIS A 446 -2.24 -14.88 -14.01
CA HIS A 446 -1.81 -14.33 -15.30
C HIS A 446 -1.47 -15.49 -16.24
N LEU A 447 -1.96 -15.45 -17.47
CA LEU A 447 -1.78 -16.54 -18.43
C LEU A 447 -0.78 -16.16 -19.51
N ILE A 448 0.33 -16.89 -19.55
CA ILE A 448 1.36 -16.74 -20.59
C ILE A 448 1.03 -17.72 -21.70
N TYR A 449 0.49 -17.18 -22.79
CA TYR A 449 0.16 -17.97 -23.98
C TYR A 449 1.41 -18.24 -24.82
N SER A 450 1.54 -19.48 -25.29
CA SER A 450 2.45 -19.79 -26.39
C SER A 450 2.07 -19.00 -27.64
N LEU A 451 3.03 -18.31 -28.24
CA LEU A 451 2.90 -17.78 -29.60
C LEU A 451 2.96 -18.92 -30.62
N THR A 452 2.02 -19.87 -30.60
CA THR A 452 1.87 -20.81 -31.72
C THR A 452 1.26 -20.11 -32.92
N ASN A 453 2.06 -19.84 -33.95
CA ASN A 453 1.81 -19.58 -35.39
C ASN A 453 0.59 -18.78 -35.88
N ASN A 454 -0.43 -18.48 -35.07
CA ASN A 454 -1.65 -17.79 -35.48
C ASN A 454 -1.44 -16.30 -35.75
N LEU A 455 -0.39 -15.68 -35.20
CA LEU A 455 0.02 -14.32 -35.60
C LEU A 455 0.87 -14.33 -36.87
N LEU A 456 1.73 -15.34 -37.08
CA LEU A 456 2.51 -15.47 -38.32
C LEU A 456 1.63 -15.87 -39.52
N ASP A 457 0.59 -16.68 -39.30
CA ASP A 457 -0.38 -17.00 -40.34
C ASP A 457 -1.32 -15.81 -40.63
N LYS A 458 -1.72 -15.02 -39.62
CA LYS A 458 -2.45 -13.76 -39.86
C LYS A 458 -1.60 -12.72 -40.60
N LEU A 459 -0.31 -12.60 -40.27
CA LEU A 459 0.61 -11.70 -40.97
C LEU A 459 1.00 -12.20 -42.38
N ARG A 460 0.84 -13.50 -42.68
CA ARG A 460 1.06 -14.07 -44.03
C ARG A 460 -0.17 -14.01 -44.93
N THR A 461 -1.37 -13.90 -44.39
CA THR A 461 -2.60 -13.73 -45.19
C THR A 461 -2.90 -12.28 -45.56
N ASP A 462 -2.23 -11.31 -44.93
CA ASP A 462 -2.39 -9.87 -45.18
C ASP A 462 -1.19 -9.23 -45.95
N LEU A 463 -0.33 -10.05 -46.56
CA LEU A 463 0.69 -9.69 -47.56
C LEU A 463 0.38 -10.39 -48.88
#